data_AF-A0A067PC10-F1
#
_entry.id   AF-A0A067PC10-F1
#
_cell.length_a   1.000
_cell.length_b   1.000
_cell.length_c   1.000
_cell.angle_alpha   90.00
_cell.angle_beta   90.00
_cell.angle_gamma   90.00
#
_symmetry.space_group_name_H-M   'P 1'
#
loop_
_entity.id
_entity.type
_entity.pdbx_description
1 polymer ?
#
loop_
_entity_poly.entity_id
_entity_poly.type
_entity_poly.pdbx_seq_one_letter_code
_entity_poly.pdbx_strand_id
1 'polypeptide(L)'
;MTRITTLRLTLSFASIFIGATFYYVLVRTTTGANELVPFTDGVDEAWVPKDVHVDIQDDLESTAIPPTLSPALPTLVPDIPRRKKHKVPKNKPIIHYLSPAPKLTIIAIWNPSPDNKEPIYLPNFFASVAANPSIDLLFIKYDRHRVGTPPCEPSHVKNMRQVCLSFEEYWKLHADFLCKRWGGCSTTQRQQLVSKLHERAPGDRVNSYFRPFRAAVFAKWINPETPIWGWCDMDTILGSFERNFPWDIASEFDFLFPGPPIDGGDILLFFPGHMAFFKNKEHVVSAFMDFPNLKTYESYMDLPWVSTDTEECEYSHFALAKTKLTFLRFPGIVHSRIHFSSITSGVFATENPGHWLAVSAVNIPSTSSSSDSSELDPLRSNLAAFFTEHTRNWVSHPTFSEEGKEYDVELRGGEWEGWLWFPKQYAVHYTADRSKGRQEDFSKRYTMRRPSGKLYDRTEPYRDSILEIPTTAYTPLGADPVRSGASLLVFDMLYNHFQAEKYAKWWSLPKDPIAAEELLFVDRENGAQLWDPTGKIIFEVTSESKPTDTISP
;
A
#
# COMPACT_ATOMS: atom_id res chain seq x y z
N MET A 1 31.03 26.90 22.40
CA MET A 1 31.45 26.20 21.16
C MET A 1 31.43 24.71 21.43
N THR A 2 30.39 24.02 20.95
CA THR A 2 30.25 22.57 21.08
C THR A 2 30.76 21.95 19.79
N ARG A 3 31.81 21.14 19.87
CA ARG A 3 32.36 20.42 18.72
C ARG A 3 31.42 19.26 18.42
N ILE A 4 30.77 19.25 17.26
CA ILE A 4 29.99 18.10 16.76
C ILE A 4 30.94 17.29 15.87
N THR A 5 30.99 15.99 16.07
CA THR A 5 31.78 15.06 15.26
C THR A 5 30.83 14.06 14.65
N THR A 6 30.71 14.06 13.33
CA THR A 6 29.86 13.12 12.59
C THR A 6 30.66 11.83 12.36
N LEU A 7 30.07 10.68 12.70
CA LEU A 7 30.71 9.38 12.53
C LEU A 7 29.94 8.57 11.49
N ARG A 8 30.58 8.22 10.37
CA ARG A 8 29.99 7.35 9.34
C ARG A 8 30.41 5.90 9.60
N LEU A 9 29.46 5.05 9.98
CA LEU A 9 29.71 3.62 10.13
C LEU A 9 29.16 2.88 8.90
N THR A 10 30.04 2.21 8.15
CA THR A 10 29.64 1.35 7.03
C THR A 10 29.89 -0.10 7.43
N LEU A 11 28.81 -0.85 7.68
CA LEU A 11 28.91 -2.29 7.97
C LEU A 11 28.71 -3.07 6.67
N SER A 12 29.74 -3.81 6.25
CA SER A 12 29.67 -4.72 5.11
C SER A 12 29.52 -6.15 5.61
N PHE A 13 28.39 -6.79 5.34
CA PHE A 13 28.23 -8.24 5.48
C PHE A 13 28.37 -8.90 4.12
N ALA A 14 29.25 -9.89 4.02
CA ALA A 14 29.41 -10.69 2.82
C ALA A 14 28.22 -11.67 2.70
N SER A 15 27.14 -11.19 2.07
CA SER A 15 26.12 -11.90 1.26
C SER A 15 24.80 -11.14 1.33
N ILE A 16 24.28 -10.74 0.17
CA ILE A 16 23.05 -9.97 -0.08
C ILE A 16 23.21 -8.46 0.17
N PHE A 17 23.40 -7.71 -0.93
CA PHE A 17 23.46 -6.25 -0.94
C PHE A 17 22.09 -5.64 -0.63
N ILE A 18 21.90 -5.20 0.60
CA ILE A 18 21.00 -4.10 0.95
C ILE A 18 21.84 -3.12 1.76
N GLY A 19 22.39 -2.10 1.09
CA GLY A 19 23.12 -1.04 1.75
C GLY A 19 22.15 -0.01 2.31
N ALA A 20 21.86 -0.05 3.61
CA ALA A 20 21.26 1.07 4.32
C ALA A 20 22.38 1.94 4.90
N THR A 21 22.42 3.22 4.54
CA THR A 21 23.32 4.21 5.16
C THR A 21 22.55 4.89 6.29
N PHE A 22 23.07 4.81 7.51
CA PHE A 22 22.47 5.48 8.67
C PHE A 22 23.32 6.67 9.07
N TYR A 23 22.66 7.79 9.37
CA TYR A 23 23.30 9.00 9.91
C TYR A 23 22.99 9.07 11.40
N TYR A 24 24.03 9.24 12.21
CA TYR A 24 23.91 9.49 13.64
C TYR A 24 24.60 10.80 13.98
N VAL A 25 24.00 11.57 14.87
CA VAL A 25 24.60 12.77 15.44
C VAL A 25 25.01 12.46 16.87
N LEU A 26 26.29 12.70 17.19
CA LEU A 26 26.77 12.61 18.56
C LEU A 26 26.42 13.90 19.29
N VAL A 27 25.45 13.83 20.22
CA VAL A 27 25.00 14.98 21.01
C VAL A 27 25.61 14.88 22.41
N ARG A 28 26.26 15.94 22.87
CA ARG A 28 26.76 16.03 24.25
C ARG A 28 25.67 16.64 25.13
N THR A 29 25.12 15.83 26.03
CA THR A 29 24.09 16.24 26.98
C THR A 29 24.62 17.24 28.00
N THR A 30 23.71 17.94 28.69
CA THR A 30 24.03 18.89 29.76
C THR A 30 24.74 18.25 30.96
N THR A 31 24.68 16.93 31.10
CA THR A 31 25.41 16.14 32.11
C THR A 31 26.83 15.75 31.65
N GLY A 32 27.22 16.12 30.42
CA GLY A 32 28.54 15.86 29.85
C GLY A 32 28.67 14.50 29.15
N ALA A 33 27.63 13.67 29.15
CA ALA A 33 27.58 12.38 28.46
C ALA A 33 27.33 12.57 26.95
N ASN A 34 28.01 11.77 26.13
CA ASN A 34 27.78 11.73 24.69
C ASN A 34 26.70 10.70 24.37
N GLU A 35 25.69 11.08 23.61
CA GLU A 35 24.60 10.22 23.17
C GLU A 35 24.53 10.21 21.64
N LEU A 36 24.43 9.03 21.04
CA LEU A 36 24.24 8.86 19.59
C LEU A 36 22.75 8.94 19.29
N VAL A 37 22.34 10.00 18.60
CA VAL A 37 20.95 10.20 18.21
C VAL A 37 20.80 9.87 16.72
N PRO A 38 19.91 8.95 16.32
CA PRO A 38 19.65 8.67 14.91
C PRO A 38 19.06 9.92 14.24
N PHE A 39 19.62 10.31 13.11
CA PHE A 39 19.11 11.40 12.30
C PHE A 39 17.99 10.85 11.41
N THR A 40 16.75 11.25 11.67
CA THR A 40 15.59 10.89 10.85
C THR A 40 15.21 12.10 10.00
N ASP A 41 15.17 11.94 8.68
CA ASP A 41 14.55 12.91 7.78
C ASP A 41 13.07 13.06 8.15
N GLY A 42 12.71 14.20 8.73
CA GLY A 42 11.33 14.47 9.17
C GLY A 42 11.16 15.34 10.43
N VAL A 43 12.19 16.03 10.90
CA VAL A 43 11.99 17.08 11.92
C VAL A 43 11.66 18.40 11.20
N ASP A 44 10.39 18.78 11.22
CA ASP A 44 9.96 20.14 10.85
C ASP A 44 10.79 21.18 11.64
N GLU A 45 11.18 22.27 10.98
CA GLU A 45 12.04 23.38 11.45
C GLU A 45 11.60 24.11 12.75
N ALA A 46 10.64 23.59 13.51
CA ALA A 46 10.04 24.27 14.66
C ALA A 46 10.79 24.10 16.00
N TRP A 47 11.88 23.33 16.08
CA TRP A 47 12.54 23.01 17.36
C TRP A 47 14.07 23.15 17.41
N VAL A 48 14.67 23.91 16.50
CA VAL A 48 16.08 24.33 16.62
C VAL A 48 16.12 25.77 17.14
N PRO A 49 16.72 26.06 18.31
CA PRO A 49 16.96 27.43 18.75
C PRO A 49 17.74 28.18 17.67
N LYS A 50 17.29 29.40 17.32
CA LYS A 50 17.78 30.22 16.19
C LYS A 50 19.29 30.59 16.20
N ASP A 51 20.05 30.12 17.18
CA ASP A 51 21.44 30.55 17.44
C ASP A 51 22.49 29.43 17.30
N VAL A 52 22.17 28.32 16.62
CA VAL A 52 23.15 27.24 16.36
C VAL A 52 23.65 27.29 14.91
N HIS A 53 24.85 27.84 14.71
CA HIS A 53 25.61 27.68 13.47
C HIS A 53 26.36 26.34 13.48
N VAL A 54 26.16 25.53 12.43
CA VAL A 54 26.85 24.25 12.20
C VAL A 54 27.83 24.45 11.05
N ASP A 55 29.13 24.33 11.31
CA ASP A 55 30.20 24.24 10.30
C ASP A 55 30.59 22.77 10.15
N ILE A 56 30.59 22.26 8.92
CA ILE A 56 30.97 20.88 8.59
C ILE A 56 32.32 20.95 7.83
N GLN A 57 33.36 20.32 8.38
CA GLN A 57 34.65 20.12 7.71
C GLN A 57 34.81 18.63 7.36
N ASP A 58 35.01 18.34 6.08
CA ASP A 58 35.33 17.02 5.56
C ASP A 58 36.86 16.86 5.41
N ASP A 59 37.47 16.05 6.26
CA ASP A 59 38.84 15.55 6.07
C ASP A 59 38.77 14.13 5.47
N LEU A 60 39.01 14.03 4.16
CA LEU A 60 39.11 12.75 3.43
C LEU A 60 40.58 12.40 3.16
N GLU A 61 41.13 11.48 3.95
CA GLU A 61 42.35 10.74 3.57
C GLU A 61 41.99 9.42 2.87
N SER A 62 42.39 9.32 1.60
CA SER A 62 42.24 8.15 0.74
C SER A 62 43.24 7.04 1.12
N THR A 63 42.75 5.87 1.50
CA THR A 63 43.55 4.63 1.55
C THR A 63 43.13 3.67 0.44
N ALA A 64 44.05 3.40 -0.48
CA ALA A 64 43.87 2.46 -1.60
C ALA A 64 44.01 1.01 -1.15
N ILE A 65 43.10 0.14 -1.61
CA ILE A 65 43.14 -1.32 -1.41
C ILE A 65 43.71 -1.97 -2.69
N PRO A 66 44.64 -2.94 -2.61
CA PRO A 66 45.23 -3.59 -3.79
C PRO A 66 44.29 -4.63 -4.43
N PRO A 67 44.44 -4.91 -5.74
CA PRO A 67 43.54 -5.78 -6.47
C PRO A 67 43.83 -7.25 -6.16
N THR A 68 42.80 -8.01 -5.78
CA THR A 68 42.86 -9.47 -5.66
C THR A 68 42.22 -10.11 -6.89
N LEU A 69 42.98 -11.01 -7.54
CA LEU A 69 42.57 -11.82 -8.67
C LEU A 69 41.46 -12.81 -8.26
N SER A 70 40.31 -12.77 -8.94
CA SER A 70 39.26 -13.80 -8.84
C SER A 70 39.54 -14.96 -9.80
N PRO A 71 39.38 -16.24 -9.38
CA PRO A 71 39.44 -17.37 -10.28
C PRO A 71 38.11 -17.55 -11.03
N ALA A 72 38.20 -17.93 -12.30
CA ALA A 72 37.07 -18.21 -13.18
C ALA A 72 36.21 -19.37 -12.66
N LEU A 73 34.90 -19.12 -12.51
CA LEU A 73 33.90 -20.16 -12.25
C LEU A 73 33.48 -20.86 -13.57
N PRO A 74 33.32 -22.19 -13.58
CA PRO A 74 32.85 -22.93 -14.73
C PRO A 74 31.34 -22.74 -14.98
N THR A 75 30.99 -22.42 -16.22
CA THR A 75 29.63 -22.28 -16.72
C THR A 75 28.95 -23.65 -16.81
N LEU A 76 28.15 -24.00 -15.80
CA LEU A 76 27.19 -25.10 -15.87
C LEU A 76 25.79 -24.50 -15.95
N VAL A 77 25.23 -24.47 -17.16
CA VAL A 77 23.80 -24.20 -17.39
C VAL A 77 23.07 -25.52 -17.11
N PRO A 78 22.22 -25.62 -16.08
CA PRO A 78 21.43 -26.81 -15.87
C PRO A 78 20.30 -26.89 -16.91
N ASP A 79 20.15 -28.06 -17.54
CA ASP A 79 19.03 -28.39 -18.41
C ASP A 79 17.70 -28.24 -17.66
N ILE A 80 16.92 -27.21 -18.00
CA ILE A 80 15.55 -27.03 -17.51
C ILE A 80 14.66 -28.06 -18.22
N PRO A 81 14.03 -29.02 -17.50
CA PRO A 81 13.22 -30.05 -18.14
C PRO A 81 12.00 -29.44 -18.84
N ARG A 82 11.81 -29.78 -20.12
CA ARG A 82 10.63 -29.40 -20.92
C ARG A 82 9.34 -29.83 -20.23
N ARG A 83 8.51 -28.83 -19.87
CA ARG A 83 7.21 -28.96 -19.19
C ARG A 83 6.25 -29.84 -20.00
N LYS A 84 5.79 -30.96 -19.42
CA LYS A 84 4.73 -31.80 -20.02
C LYS A 84 3.40 -31.03 -19.98
N LYS A 85 2.77 -30.81 -21.15
CA LYS A 85 1.42 -30.24 -21.26
C LYS A 85 0.43 -31.07 -20.42
N HIS A 86 -0.03 -30.51 -19.31
CA HIS A 86 -1.09 -31.13 -18.50
C HIS A 86 -2.43 -30.99 -19.21
N LYS A 87 -3.18 -32.10 -19.30
CA LYS A 87 -4.55 -32.10 -19.79
C LYS A 87 -5.44 -31.51 -18.69
N VAL A 88 -6.05 -30.36 -18.96
CA VAL A 88 -7.02 -29.71 -18.06
C VAL A 88 -8.24 -30.65 -17.87
N PRO A 89 -8.65 -30.98 -16.63
CA PRO A 89 -9.85 -31.77 -16.38
C PRO A 89 -11.10 -31.05 -16.88
N LYS A 90 -12.00 -31.77 -17.56
CA LYS A 90 -13.14 -31.20 -18.31
C LYS A 90 -14.39 -30.86 -17.48
N ASN A 91 -14.43 -31.14 -16.17
CA ASN A 91 -15.61 -30.89 -15.35
C ASN A 91 -15.20 -30.23 -14.03
N LYS A 92 -14.94 -28.90 -14.04
CA LYS A 92 -14.95 -28.11 -12.80
C LYS A 92 -16.39 -27.67 -12.52
N PRO A 93 -16.88 -27.75 -11.27
CA PRO A 93 -18.17 -27.17 -10.91
C PRO A 93 -18.15 -25.67 -11.26
N ILE A 94 -19.20 -25.21 -11.96
CA ILE A 94 -19.37 -23.80 -12.27
C ILE A 94 -19.67 -23.09 -10.94
N ILE A 95 -18.68 -22.40 -10.38
CA ILE A 95 -18.92 -21.49 -9.27
C ILE A 95 -19.68 -20.28 -9.83
N HIS A 96 -20.91 -20.11 -9.36
CA HIS A 96 -21.72 -18.94 -9.70
C HIS A 96 -21.19 -17.73 -8.95
N TYR A 97 -20.38 -16.91 -9.60
CA TYR A 97 -20.13 -15.55 -9.13
C TYR A 97 -21.45 -14.78 -9.12
N LEU A 98 -21.67 -14.02 -8.06
CA LEU A 98 -22.73 -13.04 -8.04
C LEU A 98 -22.38 -12.00 -9.12
N SER A 99 -23.10 -12.04 -10.24
CA SER A 99 -23.05 -11.00 -11.26
C SER A 99 -24.38 -10.25 -11.22
N PRO A 100 -24.39 -8.94 -10.89
CA PRO A 100 -23.21 -8.12 -10.55
C PRO A 100 -22.61 -8.45 -9.18
N ALA A 101 -21.32 -8.13 -8.99
CA ALA A 101 -20.65 -8.27 -7.70
C ALA A 101 -21.43 -7.50 -6.60
N PRO A 102 -21.42 -7.98 -5.34
CA PRO A 102 -22.04 -7.25 -4.24
C PRO A 102 -21.50 -5.82 -4.11
N LYS A 103 -22.34 -4.91 -3.60
CA LYS A 103 -21.90 -3.54 -3.34
C LYS A 103 -20.84 -3.49 -2.23
N LEU A 104 -19.84 -2.65 -2.41
CA LEU A 104 -18.87 -2.32 -1.35
C LEU A 104 -18.76 -0.81 -1.24
N THR A 105 -18.78 -0.28 -0.02
CA THR A 105 -18.60 1.16 0.21
C THR A 105 -17.21 1.47 0.74
N ILE A 106 -16.42 2.24 0.00
CA ILE A 106 -15.15 2.81 0.50
C ILE A 106 -15.45 4.15 1.18
N ILE A 107 -14.92 4.37 2.38
CA ILE A 107 -15.04 5.61 3.14
C ILE A 107 -13.67 6.27 3.25
N ALA A 108 -13.48 7.34 2.48
CA ALA A 108 -12.29 8.18 2.52
C ALA A 108 -12.59 9.49 3.26
N ILE A 109 -11.68 9.90 4.16
CA ILE A 109 -11.79 11.15 4.92
C ILE A 109 -10.69 12.09 4.46
N TRP A 110 -11.09 13.26 3.99
CA TRP A 110 -10.20 14.30 3.50
C TRP A 110 -10.32 15.58 4.33
N ASN A 111 -9.15 16.17 4.60
CA ASN A 111 -9.03 17.44 5.28
C ASN A 111 -8.40 18.43 4.30
N PRO A 112 -9.14 19.42 3.79
CA PRO A 112 -8.59 20.42 2.89
C PRO A 112 -7.48 21.18 3.62
N SER A 113 -6.35 21.37 2.94
CA SER A 113 -5.25 22.17 3.48
C SER A 113 -5.68 23.62 3.68
N PRO A 114 -5.00 24.39 4.54
CA PRO A 114 -5.29 25.82 4.72
C PRO A 114 -5.20 26.65 3.44
N ASP A 115 -4.39 26.23 2.47
CA ASP A 115 -4.28 26.86 1.15
C ASP A 115 -5.29 26.31 0.12
N ASN A 116 -6.18 25.42 0.54
CA ASN A 116 -7.24 24.77 -0.24
C ASN A 116 -6.72 24.13 -1.55
N LYS A 117 -5.47 23.67 -1.55
CA LYS A 117 -4.88 22.96 -2.69
C LYS A 117 -5.24 21.48 -2.61
N GLU A 118 -5.88 21.00 -3.67
CA GLU A 118 -6.13 19.58 -3.83
C GLU A 118 -4.84 18.85 -4.24
N PRO A 119 -4.52 17.72 -3.62
CA PRO A 119 -3.38 16.92 -4.02
C PRO A 119 -3.51 16.39 -5.43
N ILE A 120 -2.38 16.28 -6.10
CA ILE A 120 -2.30 15.86 -7.52
C ILE A 120 -2.80 14.43 -7.76
N TYR A 121 -2.87 13.61 -6.72
CA TYR A 121 -3.29 12.22 -6.81
C TYR A 121 -4.82 12.03 -6.79
N LEU A 122 -5.59 13.02 -6.29
CA LEU A 122 -7.05 12.90 -6.17
C LEU A 122 -7.77 12.61 -7.49
N PRO A 123 -7.42 13.28 -8.62
CA PRO A 123 -8.07 12.99 -9.90
C PRO A 123 -7.91 11.53 -10.33
N ASN A 124 -6.71 10.95 -10.14
CA ASN A 124 -6.41 9.56 -10.48
C ASN A 124 -7.13 8.57 -9.55
N PHE A 125 -7.19 8.87 -8.25
CA PHE A 125 -7.96 8.08 -7.30
C PHE A 125 -9.45 8.04 -7.68
N PHE A 126 -10.07 9.20 -7.93
CA PHE A 126 -11.47 9.28 -8.32
C PHE A 126 -11.77 8.60 -9.66
N ALA A 127 -10.88 8.72 -10.65
CA ALA A 127 -11.02 7.99 -11.90
C ALA A 127 -10.97 6.46 -11.68
N SER A 128 -10.07 5.98 -10.81
CA SER A 128 -9.96 4.54 -10.51
C SER A 128 -11.18 4.01 -9.74
N VAL A 129 -11.79 4.81 -8.88
CA VAL A 129 -13.09 4.51 -8.27
C VAL A 129 -14.19 4.45 -9.33
N ALA A 130 -14.24 5.42 -10.25
CA ALA A 130 -15.26 5.50 -11.29
C ALA A 130 -15.27 4.27 -12.22
N ALA A 131 -14.10 3.64 -12.41
CA ALA A 131 -13.95 2.42 -13.19
C ALA A 131 -14.49 1.16 -12.51
N ASN A 132 -14.81 1.21 -11.21
CA ASN A 132 -15.29 0.07 -10.43
C ASN A 132 -16.79 0.26 -10.04
N PRO A 133 -17.76 -0.19 -10.84
CA PRO A 133 -19.18 0.07 -10.60
C PRO A 133 -19.77 -0.62 -9.35
N SER A 134 -19.13 -1.68 -8.85
CA SER A 134 -19.48 -2.36 -7.59
C SER A 134 -19.08 -1.57 -6.35
N ILE A 135 -18.26 -0.52 -6.51
CA ILE A 135 -17.72 0.29 -5.42
C ILE A 135 -18.50 1.59 -5.33
N ASP A 136 -19.00 1.92 -4.15
CA ASP A 136 -19.53 3.25 -3.84
C ASP A 136 -18.47 3.99 -2.98
N LEU A 137 -18.06 5.19 -3.37
CA LEU A 137 -17.17 6.03 -2.56
C LEU A 137 -17.99 7.02 -1.73
N LEU A 138 -17.88 6.92 -0.40
CA LEU A 138 -18.30 7.95 0.53
C LEU A 138 -17.10 8.84 0.87
N PHE A 139 -17.06 10.02 0.26
CA PHE A 139 -15.99 10.99 0.42
C PHE A 139 -16.35 12.05 1.46
N ILE A 140 -15.83 11.90 2.67
CA ILE A 140 -16.08 12.82 3.80
C ILE A 140 -15.01 13.91 3.78
N LYS A 141 -15.40 15.14 3.46
CA LYS A 141 -14.55 16.34 3.64
C LYS A 141 -14.93 17.00 4.95
N TYR A 142 -14.00 17.28 5.85
CA TYR A 142 -14.31 18.10 7.03
C TYR A 142 -13.28 19.20 7.29
N ASP A 143 -13.76 20.33 7.83
CA ASP A 143 -12.95 21.52 8.07
C ASP A 143 -12.09 21.37 9.33
N ARG A 144 -11.07 20.50 9.27
CA ARG A 144 -10.13 20.29 10.38
C ARG A 144 -9.43 21.57 10.81
N HIS A 145 -9.07 22.42 9.85
CA HIS A 145 -8.26 23.62 10.07
C HIS A 145 -9.08 24.86 10.44
N ARG A 146 -10.41 24.74 10.49
CA ARG A 146 -11.34 25.83 10.82
C ARG A 146 -11.18 27.03 9.88
N VAL A 147 -10.89 26.76 8.61
CA VAL A 147 -10.70 27.78 7.56
C VAL A 147 -12.00 28.17 6.86
N GLY A 148 -13.11 27.49 7.20
CA GLY A 148 -14.41 27.62 6.54
C GLY A 148 -14.77 26.31 5.86
N THR A 149 -16.06 25.94 5.90
CA THR A 149 -16.53 24.71 5.24
C THR A 149 -16.39 24.89 3.72
N PRO A 150 -15.59 24.05 3.03
CA PRO A 150 -15.45 24.16 1.58
C PRO A 150 -16.81 23.94 0.91
N PRO A 151 -17.07 24.58 -0.24
CA PRO A 151 -18.25 24.28 -1.02
C PRO A 151 -18.28 22.79 -1.36
N CYS A 152 -19.44 22.16 -1.10
CA CYS A 152 -19.66 20.77 -1.45
C CYS A 152 -20.16 20.69 -2.88
N GLU A 153 -19.24 20.67 -3.82
CA GLU A 153 -19.59 20.54 -5.23
C GLU A 153 -20.16 19.14 -5.50
N PRO A 154 -21.21 19.03 -6.35
CA PRO A 154 -21.69 17.74 -6.81
C PRO A 154 -20.56 16.96 -7.47
N SER A 155 -20.37 15.72 -7.04
CA SER A 155 -19.42 14.82 -7.69
C SER A 155 -19.85 14.55 -9.13
N HIS A 156 -18.91 14.67 -10.08
CA HIS A 156 -19.10 14.19 -11.45
C HIS A 156 -18.92 12.66 -11.58
N VAL A 157 -18.42 12.00 -10.53
CA VAL A 157 -18.23 10.54 -10.48
C VAL A 157 -19.52 9.86 -9.98
N LYS A 158 -20.14 9.04 -10.84
CA LYS A 158 -21.48 8.46 -10.64
C LYS A 158 -21.62 7.64 -9.35
N ASN A 159 -20.58 6.92 -8.96
CA ASN A 159 -20.54 6.06 -7.78
C ASN A 159 -19.85 6.74 -6.59
N MET A 160 -19.84 8.07 -6.54
CA MET A 160 -19.25 8.85 -5.45
C MET A 160 -20.28 9.78 -4.82
N ARG A 161 -20.37 9.71 -3.49
CA ARG A 161 -21.10 10.66 -2.65
C ARG A 161 -20.11 11.48 -1.86
N GLN A 162 -20.08 12.78 -2.12
CA GLN A 162 -19.33 13.73 -1.32
C GLN A 162 -20.20 14.27 -0.18
N VAL A 163 -19.62 14.36 1.02
CA VAL A 163 -20.25 14.93 2.21
C VAL A 163 -19.26 15.91 2.84
N CYS A 164 -19.66 17.17 2.99
CA CYS A 164 -18.86 18.20 3.63
C CYS A 164 -19.43 18.50 5.02
N LEU A 165 -18.55 18.49 6.02
CA LEU A 165 -18.90 18.71 7.41
C LEU A 165 -18.06 19.84 7.99
N SER A 166 -18.67 20.68 8.82
CA SER A 166 -17.89 21.50 9.75
C SER A 166 -17.14 20.62 10.76
N PHE A 167 -16.11 21.19 11.39
CA PHE A 167 -15.41 20.53 12.51
C PHE A 167 -16.37 20.02 13.59
N GLU A 168 -17.35 20.84 13.95
CA GLU A 168 -18.33 20.56 15.00
C GLU A 168 -19.29 19.43 14.58
N GLU A 169 -19.77 19.41 13.34
CA GLU A 169 -20.63 18.34 12.83
C GLU A 169 -19.90 17.00 12.78
N TYR A 170 -18.64 17.00 12.35
CA TYR A 170 -17.81 15.78 12.31
C TYR A 170 -17.69 15.15 13.69
N TRP A 171 -17.27 15.92 14.70
CA TRP A 171 -17.11 15.38 16.07
C TRP A 171 -18.44 15.10 16.77
N LYS A 172 -19.51 15.84 16.43
CA LYS A 172 -20.85 15.53 16.91
C LYS A 172 -21.32 14.15 16.47
N LEU A 173 -21.04 13.73 15.23
CA LEU A 173 -21.39 12.39 14.73
C LEU A 173 -20.66 11.29 15.52
N HIS A 174 -19.39 11.50 15.84
CA HIS A 174 -18.60 10.56 16.66
C HIS A 174 -19.13 10.48 18.09
N ALA A 175 -19.45 11.63 18.70
CA ALA A 175 -20.08 11.68 20.02
C ALA A 175 -21.44 10.97 20.04
N ASP A 176 -22.28 11.18 19.02
CA ASP A 176 -23.57 10.51 18.87
C ASP A 176 -23.42 8.99 18.75
N PHE A 177 -22.45 8.54 17.97
CA PHE A 177 -22.12 7.12 17.84
C PHE A 177 -21.72 6.50 19.20
N LEU A 178 -20.74 7.09 19.89
CA LEU A 178 -20.24 6.59 21.17
C LEU A 178 -21.33 6.58 22.25
N CYS A 179 -22.07 7.69 22.38
CA CYS A 179 -23.18 7.78 23.33
C CYS A 179 -24.26 6.74 23.06
N LYS A 180 -24.61 6.48 21.79
CA LYS A 180 -25.55 5.40 21.45
C LYS A 180 -25.01 4.04 21.89
N ARG A 181 -23.71 3.78 21.72
CA ARG A 181 -23.08 2.50 22.11
C ARG A 181 -23.03 2.27 23.61
N TRP A 182 -22.91 3.33 24.40
CA TRP A 182 -22.94 3.24 25.87
C TRP A 182 -24.35 3.21 26.47
N GLY A 183 -25.40 3.06 25.66
CA GLY A 183 -26.80 3.04 26.13
C GLY A 183 -27.42 4.42 26.32
N GLY A 184 -26.77 5.48 25.84
CA GLY A 184 -27.17 6.88 25.96
C GLY A 184 -26.16 7.69 26.79
N CYS A 185 -26.16 9.00 26.56
CA CYS A 185 -25.46 9.98 27.40
C CYS A 185 -26.45 11.02 27.89
N SER A 186 -26.25 11.51 29.11
CA SER A 186 -26.83 12.79 29.52
C SER A 186 -26.27 13.96 28.69
N THR A 187 -26.95 15.10 28.71
CA THR A 187 -26.48 16.33 28.04
C THR A 187 -25.09 16.73 28.50
N THR A 188 -24.82 16.66 29.81
CA THR A 188 -23.51 16.99 30.40
C THR A 188 -22.41 16.03 29.93
N GLN A 189 -22.67 14.71 29.96
CA GLN A 189 -21.71 13.71 29.45
C GLN A 189 -21.42 13.92 27.98
N ARG A 190 -22.44 14.23 27.17
CA ARG A 190 -22.25 14.48 25.74
C ARG A 190 -21.39 15.73 25.50
N GLN A 191 -21.58 16.79 26.27
CA GLN A 191 -20.73 18.00 26.18
C GLN A 191 -19.28 17.71 26.57
N GLN A 192 -19.07 16.97 27.66
CA GLN A 192 -17.74 16.53 28.09
C GLN A 192 -17.06 15.65 27.04
N LEU A 193 -17.80 14.72 26.44
CA LEU A 193 -17.31 13.86 25.37
C LEU A 193 -16.86 14.65 24.14
N VAL A 194 -17.66 15.61 23.67
CA VAL A 194 -17.30 16.48 22.54
C VAL A 194 -16.04 17.28 22.87
N SER A 195 -15.96 17.84 24.07
CA SER A 195 -14.74 18.52 24.54
C SER A 195 -13.52 17.61 24.52
N LYS A 196 -13.67 16.35 24.95
CA LYS A 196 -12.58 15.36 24.95
C LYS A 196 -12.16 14.93 23.54
N LEU A 197 -13.12 14.80 22.62
CA LEU A 197 -12.84 14.56 21.20
C LEU A 197 -12.03 15.72 20.60
N HIS A 198 -12.39 16.96 20.91
CA HIS A 198 -11.65 18.13 20.45
C HIS A 198 -10.24 18.20 21.02
N GLU A 199 -10.07 17.85 22.30
CA GLU A 199 -8.76 17.75 22.97
C GLU A 199 -7.85 16.74 22.24
N ARG A 200 -8.41 15.61 21.79
CA ARG A 200 -7.66 14.52 21.14
C ARG A 200 -7.42 14.75 19.64
N ALA A 201 -8.28 15.52 18.97
CA ALA A 201 -8.26 15.74 17.52
C ALA A 201 -6.91 16.16 16.91
N PRO A 202 -6.06 16.99 17.57
CA PRO A 202 -4.74 17.32 17.05
C PRO A 202 -3.79 16.12 16.92
N GLY A 203 -3.96 15.10 17.78
CA GLY A 203 -3.17 13.86 17.72
C GLY A 203 -3.59 12.95 16.57
N ASP A 204 -4.83 13.05 16.09
CA ASP A 204 -5.36 12.19 15.02
C ASP A 204 -4.93 12.67 13.62
N ARG A 205 -3.63 12.74 13.34
CA ARG A 205 -3.11 13.35 12.11
C ARG A 205 -3.63 12.67 10.85
N VAL A 206 -3.78 11.35 10.86
CA VAL A 206 -4.17 10.53 9.71
C VAL A 206 -5.61 9.97 9.81
N ASN A 207 -6.46 10.55 10.67
CA ASN A 207 -7.85 10.14 10.89
C ASN A 207 -7.97 8.65 11.28
N SER A 208 -7.03 8.16 12.09
CA SER A 208 -6.86 6.78 12.56
C SER A 208 -7.81 6.40 13.70
N TYR A 209 -8.05 7.30 14.66
CA TYR A 209 -8.70 6.97 15.93
C TYR A 209 -10.05 6.27 15.79
N PHE A 210 -10.79 6.56 14.72
CA PHE A 210 -12.12 6.00 14.48
C PHE A 210 -12.23 5.19 13.18
N ARG A 211 -11.11 4.77 12.57
CA ARG A 211 -11.10 4.01 11.30
C ARG A 211 -12.05 2.80 11.33
N PRO A 212 -11.98 1.87 12.30
CA PRO A 212 -12.90 0.71 12.36
C PRO A 212 -14.38 1.04 12.55
N PHE A 213 -14.71 2.29 12.89
CA PHE A 213 -16.08 2.73 13.22
C PHE A 213 -16.71 3.59 12.13
N ARG A 214 -15.95 3.97 11.07
CA ARG A 214 -16.41 4.91 10.03
C ARG A 214 -17.79 4.54 9.48
N ALA A 215 -18.04 3.26 9.20
CA ALA A 215 -19.35 2.85 8.70
C ALA A 215 -20.50 3.08 9.68
N ALA A 216 -20.27 2.86 10.98
CA ALA A 216 -21.27 3.09 12.00
C ALA A 216 -21.48 4.59 12.27
N VAL A 217 -20.41 5.39 12.26
CA VAL A 217 -20.47 6.86 12.43
C VAL A 217 -21.20 7.52 11.26
N PHE A 218 -20.94 7.06 10.03
CA PHE A 218 -21.48 7.65 8.80
C PHE A 218 -22.65 6.87 8.18
N ALA A 219 -23.26 5.97 8.95
CA ALA A 219 -24.26 5.01 8.47
C ALA A 219 -25.38 5.62 7.62
N LYS A 220 -25.82 6.85 7.94
CA LYS A 220 -26.91 7.53 7.21
C LYS A 220 -26.59 7.83 5.73
N TRP A 221 -25.32 7.78 5.33
CA TRP A 221 -24.89 8.05 3.96
C TRP A 221 -24.44 6.81 3.19
N ILE A 222 -24.34 5.65 3.86
CA ILE A 222 -23.94 4.38 3.26
C ILE A 222 -25.17 3.72 2.65
N ASN A 223 -24.98 3.04 1.53
CA ASN A 223 -26.04 2.23 0.94
C ASN A 223 -26.43 1.12 1.95
N PRO A 224 -27.72 1.02 2.37
CA PRO A 224 -28.15 0.02 3.34
C PRO A 224 -27.92 -1.43 2.87
N GLU A 225 -27.78 -1.63 1.55
CA GLU A 225 -27.48 -2.94 0.96
C GLU A 225 -25.99 -3.28 0.96
N THR A 226 -25.09 -2.41 1.42
CA THR A 226 -23.65 -2.65 1.47
C THR A 226 -23.29 -3.75 2.48
N PRO A 227 -22.92 -4.99 2.07
CA PRO A 227 -22.46 -6.04 2.99
C PRO A 227 -21.06 -5.80 3.55
N ILE A 228 -20.20 -5.09 2.82
CA ILE A 228 -18.79 -4.88 3.14
C ILE A 228 -18.47 -3.41 2.90
N TRP A 229 -17.78 -2.78 3.84
CA TRP A 229 -17.24 -1.43 3.66
C TRP A 229 -15.73 -1.46 3.85
N GLY A 230 -15.01 -0.43 3.41
CA GLY A 230 -13.58 -0.31 3.68
C GLY A 230 -13.14 1.13 3.85
N TRP A 231 -11.94 1.34 4.34
CA TRP A 231 -11.24 2.62 4.20
C TRP A 231 -10.18 2.52 3.11
N CYS A 232 -9.83 3.67 2.56
CA CYS A 232 -8.74 3.77 1.61
C CYS A 232 -8.05 5.14 1.77
N ASP A 233 -6.72 5.17 1.65
CA ASP A 233 -5.99 6.42 1.44
C ASP A 233 -6.13 6.83 -0.04
N MET A 234 -6.18 8.14 -0.27
CA MET A 234 -6.49 8.67 -1.60
C MET A 234 -5.27 8.79 -2.51
N ASP A 235 -4.08 8.49 -2.01
CA ASP A 235 -2.81 8.38 -2.76
C ASP A 235 -2.64 6.98 -3.36
N THR A 236 -3.75 6.38 -3.77
CA THR A 236 -3.83 5.05 -4.37
C THR A 236 -4.40 5.12 -5.78
N ILE A 237 -4.01 4.17 -6.63
CA ILE A 237 -4.74 3.85 -7.86
C ILE A 237 -5.35 2.47 -7.66
N LEU A 238 -6.67 2.38 -7.74
CA LEU A 238 -7.40 1.14 -7.62
C LEU A 238 -7.29 0.33 -8.92
N GLY A 239 -7.04 -0.96 -8.79
CA GLY A 239 -7.19 -1.95 -9.85
C GLY A 239 -8.66 -2.40 -9.99
N SER A 240 -8.86 -3.58 -10.60
CA SER A 240 -10.21 -4.13 -10.72
C SER A 240 -10.63 -4.89 -9.46
N PHE A 241 -11.65 -4.37 -8.78
CA PHE A 241 -12.27 -5.08 -7.65
C PHE A 241 -12.97 -6.35 -8.12
N GLU A 242 -13.58 -6.38 -9.30
CA GLU A 242 -14.25 -7.59 -9.82
C GLU A 242 -13.29 -8.76 -9.98
N ARG A 243 -12.02 -8.48 -10.31
CA ARG A 243 -11.00 -9.52 -10.54
C ARG A 243 -10.16 -9.86 -9.31
N ASN A 244 -9.83 -8.85 -8.50
CA ASN A 244 -8.83 -9.00 -7.44
C ASN A 244 -9.39 -8.96 -6.02
N PHE A 245 -10.65 -8.54 -5.82
CA PHE A 245 -11.29 -8.66 -4.51
C PHE A 245 -11.91 -10.05 -4.36
N PRO A 246 -11.74 -10.74 -3.21
CA PRO A 246 -12.15 -12.14 -3.03
C PRO A 246 -13.66 -12.29 -2.79
N TRP A 247 -14.50 -11.84 -3.73
CA TRP A 247 -15.96 -11.74 -3.59
C TRP A 247 -16.65 -13.05 -3.20
N ASP A 248 -16.17 -14.17 -3.74
CA ASP A 248 -16.72 -15.50 -3.54
C ASP A 248 -16.64 -15.97 -2.08
N ILE A 249 -15.61 -15.54 -1.34
CA ILE A 249 -15.38 -15.93 0.05
C ILE A 249 -15.47 -14.77 1.04
N ALA A 250 -15.55 -13.52 0.59
CA ALA A 250 -15.47 -12.35 1.46
C ALA A 250 -16.55 -12.31 2.55
N SER A 251 -17.72 -12.90 2.29
CA SER A 251 -18.82 -12.98 3.25
C SER A 251 -18.51 -13.86 4.48
N GLU A 252 -17.50 -14.74 4.39
CA GLU A 252 -17.05 -15.62 5.47
C GLU A 252 -16.20 -14.90 6.53
N PHE A 253 -15.67 -13.72 6.21
CA PHE A 253 -14.70 -13.01 7.05
C PHE A 253 -15.29 -11.72 7.62
N ASP A 254 -14.88 -11.37 8.85
CA ASP A 254 -15.30 -10.13 9.51
C ASP A 254 -14.49 -8.93 9.05
N PHE A 255 -13.21 -9.14 8.73
CA PHE A 255 -12.38 -8.14 8.05
C PHE A 255 -11.42 -8.77 7.05
N LEU A 256 -11.11 -8.01 6.01
CA LEU A 256 -10.20 -8.39 4.94
C LEU A 256 -9.19 -7.28 4.76
N PHE A 257 -7.95 -7.63 4.49
CA PHE A 257 -6.95 -6.63 4.17
C PHE A 257 -5.97 -7.15 3.12
N PRO A 258 -5.67 -6.34 2.10
CA PRO A 258 -4.67 -6.69 1.10
C PRO A 258 -3.27 -6.63 1.71
N GLY A 259 -2.39 -7.50 1.22
CA GLY A 259 -0.96 -7.48 1.49
C GLY A 259 -0.17 -7.81 0.23
N PRO A 260 1.16 -7.75 0.28
CA PRO A 260 2.01 -8.16 -0.84
C PRO A 260 1.74 -9.63 -1.25
N PRO A 261 1.91 -9.94 -2.55
CA PRO A 261 1.63 -11.27 -3.09
C PRO A 261 2.57 -12.34 -2.55
N ILE A 262 3.82 -11.95 -2.34
CA ILE A 262 4.91 -12.77 -1.82
C ILE A 262 5.38 -12.15 -0.53
N ASP A 263 5.50 -12.99 0.49
CA ASP A 263 6.06 -12.60 1.78
C ASP A 263 7.35 -13.34 2.06
N GLY A 264 8.15 -12.75 2.97
CA GLY A 264 9.31 -13.40 3.55
C GLY A 264 8.97 -14.60 4.44
N GLY A 265 9.96 -14.99 5.26
CA GLY A 265 9.81 -16.09 6.22
C GLY A 265 8.96 -15.71 7.42
N ASP A 266 8.97 -14.43 7.81
CA ASP A 266 8.15 -13.89 8.89
C ASP A 266 7.16 -12.89 8.32
N ILE A 267 5.88 -13.06 8.70
CA ILE A 267 4.77 -12.29 8.16
C ILE A 267 4.16 -11.46 9.26
N LEU A 268 4.32 -10.14 9.14
CA LEU A 268 3.66 -9.17 9.99
C LEU A 268 2.18 -9.03 9.56
N LEU A 269 1.29 -9.07 10.53
CA LEU A 269 -0.15 -8.91 10.35
C LEU A 269 -0.62 -7.65 11.07
N PHE A 270 -1.20 -6.75 10.31
CA PHE A 270 -1.84 -5.53 10.77
C PHE A 270 -2.84 -5.05 9.71
N PHE A 271 -3.76 -4.18 10.09
CA PHE A 271 -4.60 -3.44 9.17
C PHE A 271 -3.76 -2.38 8.49
N PRO A 272 -3.60 -2.43 7.16
CA PRO A 272 -2.91 -1.35 6.48
C PRO A 272 -3.73 -0.07 6.57
N GLY A 273 -3.06 1.03 6.97
CA GLY A 273 -3.65 2.36 7.03
C GLY A 273 -4.18 2.79 5.66
N HIS A 274 -3.53 2.35 4.58
CA HIS A 274 -3.94 2.68 3.22
C HIS A 274 -5.15 1.91 2.70
N MET A 275 -5.46 0.70 3.19
CA MET A 275 -6.66 -0.04 2.75
C MET A 275 -6.97 -1.24 3.66
N ALA A 276 -8.21 -1.30 4.16
CA ALA A 276 -8.77 -2.49 4.79
C ALA A 276 -10.30 -2.50 4.66
N PHE A 277 -10.90 -3.69 4.76
CA PHE A 277 -12.32 -3.94 4.54
C PHE A 277 -12.93 -4.67 5.73
N PHE A 278 -14.20 -4.41 5.98
CA PHE A 278 -14.93 -4.86 7.15
C PHE A 278 -16.32 -5.26 6.73
N LYS A 279 -16.77 -6.39 7.27
CA LYS A 279 -18.15 -6.82 7.17
C LYS A 279 -19.03 -5.78 7.86
N ASN A 280 -20.03 -5.28 7.15
CA ASN A 280 -20.97 -4.28 7.65
C ASN A 280 -22.01 -4.92 8.57
N LYS A 281 -21.57 -5.34 9.75
CA LYS A 281 -22.39 -6.03 10.75
C LYS A 281 -22.11 -5.51 12.15
N GLU A 282 -23.16 -5.54 12.97
CA GLU A 282 -23.14 -4.99 14.31
C GLU A 282 -22.10 -5.66 15.21
N HIS A 283 -21.91 -6.98 15.10
CA HIS A 283 -20.98 -7.71 15.95
C HIS A 283 -19.52 -7.32 15.72
N VAL A 284 -19.15 -6.88 14.50
CA VAL A 284 -17.80 -6.39 14.20
C VAL A 284 -17.55 -5.09 14.97
N VAL A 285 -18.50 -4.15 14.89
CA VAL A 285 -18.41 -2.89 15.62
C VAL A 285 -18.41 -3.13 17.12
N SER A 286 -19.28 -4.00 17.62
CA SER A 286 -19.34 -4.34 19.05
C SER A 286 -18.04 -4.96 19.55
N ALA A 287 -17.39 -5.82 18.76
CA ALA A 287 -16.10 -6.38 19.13
C ALA A 287 -15.04 -5.28 19.29
N PHE A 288 -14.97 -4.29 18.37
CA PHE A 288 -14.06 -3.16 18.55
C PHE A 288 -14.44 -2.23 19.71
N MET A 289 -15.73 -2.12 20.06
CA MET A 289 -16.17 -1.40 21.25
C MET A 289 -15.75 -2.08 22.57
N ASP A 290 -15.40 -3.36 22.55
CA ASP A 290 -14.80 -4.03 23.72
C ASP A 290 -13.33 -3.63 23.97
N PHE A 291 -12.74 -2.82 23.09
CA PHE A 291 -11.43 -2.23 23.33
C PHE A 291 -11.44 -1.39 24.62
N PRO A 292 -10.46 -1.56 25.54
CA PRO A 292 -10.52 -0.98 26.89
C PRO A 292 -10.85 0.51 26.92
N ASN A 293 -10.27 1.30 26.03
CA ASN A 293 -10.45 2.75 25.97
C ASN A 293 -11.81 3.20 25.41
N LEU A 294 -12.57 2.30 24.81
CA LEU A 294 -13.86 2.60 24.18
C LEU A 294 -15.04 1.96 24.90
N LYS A 295 -14.77 0.99 25.78
CA LYS A 295 -15.79 0.13 26.38
C LYS A 295 -16.88 0.88 27.13
N THR A 296 -16.50 1.91 27.88
CA THR A 296 -17.44 2.73 28.64
C THR A 296 -17.11 4.22 28.49
N TYR A 297 -18.08 5.07 28.83
CA TYR A 297 -17.89 6.50 28.91
C TYR A 297 -16.70 6.85 29.82
N GLU A 298 -16.66 6.28 31.03
CA GLU A 298 -15.62 6.53 32.04
C GLU A 298 -14.25 6.10 31.50
N SER A 299 -14.16 4.91 30.91
CA SER A 299 -12.91 4.41 30.33
C SER A 299 -12.39 5.33 29.22
N TYR A 300 -13.28 5.86 28.38
CA TYR A 300 -12.93 6.82 27.33
C TYR A 300 -12.41 8.13 27.89
N MET A 301 -12.98 8.61 29.00
CA MET A 301 -12.60 9.89 29.63
C MET A 301 -11.30 9.77 30.43
N ASP A 302 -11.13 8.66 31.15
CA ASP A 302 -10.11 8.52 32.20
C ASP A 302 -8.84 7.81 31.74
N LEU A 303 -8.90 6.93 30.73
CA LEU A 303 -7.72 6.20 30.26
C LEU A 303 -6.86 7.06 29.31
N PRO A 304 -5.51 6.90 29.35
CA PRO A 304 -4.62 7.50 28.36
C PRO A 304 -5.06 7.12 26.95
N TRP A 305 -5.02 8.08 26.03
CA TRP A 305 -5.39 7.79 24.64
C TRP A 305 -4.33 6.96 23.92
N VAL A 306 -4.75 6.30 22.85
CA VAL A 306 -3.92 5.45 21.99
C VAL A 306 -2.99 6.26 21.09
N SER A 307 -2.07 5.55 20.43
CA SER A 307 -1.12 6.14 19.48
C SER A 307 -1.79 6.73 18.23
N THR A 308 -1.00 7.47 17.44
CA THR A 308 -1.46 8.14 16.21
C THR A 308 -1.83 7.19 15.07
N ASP A 309 -1.27 5.98 15.07
CA ASP A 309 -1.43 4.95 14.04
C ASP A 309 -2.19 3.75 14.62
N THR A 310 -3.24 4.05 15.39
CA THR A 310 -3.92 3.07 16.23
C THR A 310 -4.63 1.97 15.45
N GLU A 311 -5.04 2.23 14.21
CA GLU A 311 -5.54 1.22 13.30
C GLU A 311 -4.48 0.16 12.99
N GLU A 312 -3.24 0.57 12.72
CA GLU A 312 -2.15 -0.32 12.32
C GLU A 312 -1.51 -1.02 13.52
N CYS A 313 -1.68 -0.49 14.73
CA CYS A 313 -1.12 -1.07 15.95
C CYS A 313 -2.15 -1.53 16.98
N GLU A 314 -2.72 -0.68 17.83
CA GLU A 314 -3.55 -1.16 18.95
C GLU A 314 -4.83 -1.87 18.50
N TYR A 315 -5.55 -1.35 17.51
CA TYR A 315 -6.76 -1.99 16.97
C TYR A 315 -6.43 -3.25 16.18
N SER A 316 -5.34 -3.25 15.40
CA SER A 316 -4.84 -4.45 14.72
C SER A 316 -4.51 -5.56 15.70
N HIS A 317 -3.68 -5.26 16.70
CA HIS A 317 -3.32 -6.18 17.77
C HIS A 317 -4.56 -6.67 18.52
N PHE A 318 -5.47 -5.78 18.87
CA PHE A 318 -6.68 -6.15 19.58
C PHE A 318 -7.56 -7.10 18.75
N ALA A 319 -7.86 -6.75 17.50
CA ALA A 319 -8.66 -7.58 16.61
C ALA A 319 -8.01 -8.95 16.36
N LEU A 320 -6.71 -8.97 16.04
CA LEU A 320 -5.97 -10.19 15.70
C LEU A 320 -5.66 -11.05 16.93
N ALA A 321 -5.32 -10.48 18.08
CA ALA A 321 -4.84 -11.26 19.23
C ALA A 321 -5.87 -11.40 20.36
N LYS A 322 -6.87 -10.52 20.46
CA LYS A 322 -7.79 -10.45 21.62
C LYS A 322 -9.25 -10.71 21.28
N THR A 323 -9.62 -10.75 20.00
CA THR A 323 -10.99 -11.08 19.57
C THR A 323 -11.07 -12.44 18.88
N LYS A 324 -12.30 -12.92 18.68
CA LYS A 324 -12.60 -14.10 17.85
C LYS A 324 -13.02 -13.74 16.42
N LEU A 325 -12.88 -12.47 16.02
CA LEU A 325 -13.22 -12.03 14.68
C LEU A 325 -12.40 -12.80 13.65
N THR A 326 -13.06 -13.22 12.60
CA THR A 326 -12.49 -13.91 11.44
C THR A 326 -11.83 -12.91 10.50
N PHE A 327 -10.78 -13.35 9.79
CA PHE A 327 -10.09 -12.46 8.87
C PHE A 327 -9.49 -13.14 7.67
N LEU A 328 -9.28 -12.36 6.62
CA LEU A 328 -8.52 -12.74 5.44
C LEU A 328 -7.50 -11.65 5.06
N ARG A 329 -6.22 -11.96 5.24
CA ARG A 329 -5.14 -11.31 4.49
C ARG A 329 -5.07 -11.96 3.12
N PHE A 330 -5.12 -11.16 2.06
CA PHE A 330 -5.05 -11.65 0.67
C PHE A 330 -4.03 -10.84 -0.15
N PRO A 331 -3.47 -11.41 -1.22
CA PRO A 331 -2.52 -10.71 -2.07
C PRO A 331 -3.26 -9.67 -2.91
N GLY A 332 -2.95 -8.38 -2.72
CA GLY A 332 -3.70 -7.31 -3.38
C GLY A 332 -3.00 -5.96 -3.54
N ILE A 333 -1.79 -5.79 -3.01
CA ILE A 333 -1.02 -4.54 -3.14
C ILE A 333 0.17 -4.72 -4.08
N VAL A 334 0.43 -3.71 -4.90
CA VAL A 334 1.72 -3.57 -5.60
C VAL A 334 2.85 -3.35 -4.59
N HIS A 335 3.78 -4.29 -4.57
CA HIS A 335 5.03 -4.18 -3.79
C HIS A 335 6.28 -4.10 -4.69
N SER A 336 6.13 -4.34 -5.99
CA SER A 336 7.24 -4.37 -6.93
C SER A 336 7.81 -2.99 -7.22
N ARG A 337 9.13 -2.94 -7.48
CA ARG A 337 9.81 -1.74 -7.99
C ARG A 337 9.19 -1.24 -9.30
N ILE A 338 8.87 -2.16 -10.20
CA ILE A 338 8.29 -1.86 -11.50
C ILE A 338 6.83 -2.30 -11.51
N HIS A 339 5.93 -1.43 -11.94
CA HIS A 339 4.51 -1.74 -12.05
C HIS A 339 3.83 -0.91 -13.14
N PHE A 340 2.63 -1.34 -13.52
CA PHE A 340 1.78 -0.69 -14.50
C PHE A 340 0.42 -0.38 -13.89
N SER A 341 -0.16 0.77 -14.21
CA SER A 341 -1.49 1.17 -13.75
C SER A 341 -2.31 1.71 -14.91
N SER A 342 -3.54 1.23 -15.05
CA SER A 342 -4.53 1.72 -16.01
C SER A 342 -5.88 1.75 -15.32
N ILE A 343 -6.64 2.82 -15.54
CA ILE A 343 -7.95 2.99 -14.89
C ILE A 343 -8.93 1.89 -15.31
N THR A 344 -8.89 1.43 -16.56
CA THR A 344 -9.79 0.35 -17.02
C THR A 344 -9.17 -1.02 -16.97
N SER A 345 -7.86 -1.14 -17.27
CA SER A 345 -7.22 -2.44 -17.34
C SER A 345 -6.82 -2.97 -15.97
N GLY A 346 -6.62 -2.12 -14.96
CA GLY A 346 -6.22 -2.52 -13.61
C GLY A 346 -4.78 -2.13 -13.27
N VAL A 347 -4.25 -2.74 -12.22
CA VAL A 347 -2.92 -2.43 -11.69
C VAL A 347 -2.10 -3.71 -11.63
N PHE A 348 -0.88 -3.67 -12.16
CA PHE A 348 -0.06 -4.86 -12.37
C PHE A 348 1.32 -4.73 -11.73
N ALA A 349 1.67 -5.62 -10.80
CA ALA A 349 2.98 -5.67 -10.15
C ALA A 349 3.92 -6.62 -10.91
N THR A 350 5.16 -6.21 -11.15
CA THR A 350 6.17 -7.05 -11.82
C THR A 350 6.96 -7.87 -10.81
N GLU A 351 6.98 -9.19 -10.99
CA GLU A 351 7.64 -10.12 -10.06
C GLU A 351 9.12 -10.36 -10.37
N ASN A 352 9.52 -10.22 -11.62
CA ASN A 352 10.90 -10.35 -12.07
C ASN A 352 11.44 -9.00 -12.61
N PRO A 353 11.45 -7.91 -11.83
CA PRO A 353 11.79 -6.58 -12.31
C PRO A 353 13.24 -6.49 -12.86
N GLY A 354 14.17 -7.29 -12.33
CA GLY A 354 15.53 -7.36 -12.86
C GLY A 354 15.61 -7.83 -14.31
N HIS A 355 14.65 -8.65 -14.75
CA HIS A 355 14.54 -9.08 -16.14
C HIS A 355 14.14 -7.91 -17.04
N TRP A 356 13.13 -7.14 -16.61
CA TRP A 356 12.73 -5.91 -17.30
C TRP A 356 13.90 -4.93 -17.41
N LEU A 357 14.60 -4.67 -16.30
CA LEU A 357 15.75 -3.76 -16.29
C LEU A 357 16.87 -4.21 -17.25
N ALA A 358 17.12 -5.52 -17.34
CA ALA A 358 18.10 -6.05 -18.28
C ALA A 358 17.67 -5.85 -19.75
N VAL A 359 16.37 -5.99 -20.06
CA VAL A 359 15.84 -5.77 -21.42
C VAL A 359 15.74 -4.29 -21.74
N SER A 360 15.35 -3.45 -20.79
CA SER A 360 15.18 -2.02 -20.96
C SER A 360 16.53 -1.30 -21.08
N ALA A 361 17.55 -1.72 -20.33
CA ALA A 361 18.92 -1.19 -20.48
C ALA A 361 19.52 -1.47 -21.87
N VAL A 362 19.01 -2.48 -22.59
CA VAL A 362 19.43 -2.80 -23.96
C VAL A 362 18.65 -1.99 -25.01
N ASN A 363 17.44 -1.52 -24.68
CA ASN A 363 16.49 -0.98 -25.66
C ASN A 363 15.99 0.45 -25.39
N ILE A 364 16.25 1.06 -24.24
CA ILE A 364 15.97 2.48 -24.00
C ILE A 364 17.16 3.26 -24.56
N PRO A 365 17.02 3.99 -25.68
CA PRO A 365 18.07 4.89 -26.14
C PRO A 365 18.35 5.85 -24.99
N SER A 366 19.62 5.92 -24.57
CA SER A 366 20.04 6.87 -23.55
C SER A 366 19.49 8.25 -23.89
N THR A 367 19.05 8.95 -22.86
CA THR A 367 18.48 10.31 -22.77
C THR A 367 19.27 11.43 -23.45
N SER A 368 20.23 11.13 -24.33
CA SER A 368 20.95 12.11 -25.16
C SER A 368 20.09 12.59 -26.34
N SER A 369 19.29 13.62 -26.04
CA SER A 369 19.21 14.86 -26.82
C SER A 369 18.70 14.82 -28.26
N SER A 370 17.51 14.29 -28.50
CA SER A 370 16.65 14.89 -29.52
C SER A 370 15.21 14.89 -29.04
N SER A 371 14.62 16.08 -28.98
CA SER A 371 13.22 16.33 -28.63
C SER A 371 12.20 15.71 -29.61
N ASP A 372 12.67 14.91 -30.56
CA ASP A 372 11.87 14.16 -31.53
C ASP A 372 11.68 12.69 -31.14
N SER A 373 12.25 12.20 -30.02
CA SER A 373 12.05 10.83 -29.50
C SER A 373 10.65 10.55 -28.93
N SER A 374 9.66 11.38 -29.30
CA SER A 374 8.22 11.09 -29.21
C SER A 374 7.75 10.04 -30.22
N GLU A 375 8.67 9.39 -30.93
CA GLU A 375 8.36 8.32 -31.86
C GLU A 375 7.63 7.17 -31.15
N LEU A 376 6.60 6.71 -31.85
CA LEU A 376 5.80 5.55 -31.52
C LEU A 376 6.71 4.38 -31.20
N ASP A 377 6.59 3.83 -29.99
CA ASP A 377 7.33 2.65 -29.59
C ASP A 377 6.41 1.44 -29.62
N PRO A 378 6.62 0.52 -30.59
CA PRO A 378 5.82 -0.69 -30.69
C PRO A 378 5.79 -1.49 -29.39
N LEU A 379 6.83 -1.43 -28.54
CA LEU A 379 6.87 -2.10 -27.25
C LEU A 379 5.80 -1.56 -26.29
N ARG A 380 5.71 -0.24 -26.17
CA ARG A 380 4.74 0.41 -25.27
C ARG A 380 3.31 0.15 -25.74
N SER A 381 3.07 0.25 -27.04
CA SER A 381 1.76 -0.07 -27.63
C SER A 381 1.39 -1.54 -27.45
N ASN A 382 2.33 -2.47 -27.65
CA ASN A 382 2.10 -3.90 -27.46
C ASN A 382 1.77 -4.25 -26.00
N LEU A 383 2.42 -3.60 -25.03
CA LEU A 383 2.11 -3.79 -23.61
C LEU A 383 0.74 -3.25 -23.24
N ALA A 384 0.39 -2.05 -23.70
CA ALA A 384 -0.95 -1.48 -23.51
C ALA A 384 -2.03 -2.39 -24.12
N ALA A 385 -1.78 -2.91 -25.33
CA ALA A 385 -2.65 -3.87 -25.99
C ALA A 385 -2.78 -5.18 -25.21
N PHE A 386 -1.68 -5.71 -24.67
CA PHE A 386 -1.69 -6.92 -23.85
C PHE A 386 -2.59 -6.78 -22.61
N PHE A 387 -2.44 -5.70 -21.84
CA PHE A 387 -3.27 -5.49 -20.64
C PHE A 387 -4.75 -5.27 -20.97
N THR A 388 -5.01 -4.58 -22.09
CA THR A 388 -6.37 -4.39 -22.61
C THR A 388 -6.99 -5.73 -23.01
N GLU A 389 -6.25 -6.56 -23.74
CA GLU A 389 -6.68 -7.89 -24.16
C GLU A 389 -6.90 -8.82 -22.97
N HIS A 390 -5.98 -8.81 -22.00
CA HIS A 390 -6.13 -9.56 -20.75
C HIS A 390 -7.45 -9.19 -20.05
N THR A 391 -7.76 -7.90 -19.96
CA THR A 391 -8.99 -7.41 -19.34
C THR A 391 -10.24 -7.89 -20.08
N ARG A 392 -10.24 -7.85 -21.42
CA ARG A 392 -11.36 -8.30 -22.25
C ARG A 392 -11.58 -9.80 -22.20
N ASN A 393 -10.49 -10.57 -22.11
CA ASN A 393 -10.51 -12.03 -22.10
C ASN A 393 -10.48 -12.63 -20.70
N TRP A 394 -10.55 -11.80 -19.65
CA TRP A 394 -10.50 -12.28 -18.28
C TRP A 394 -11.69 -13.19 -17.97
N VAL A 395 -11.40 -14.26 -17.24
CA VAL A 395 -12.39 -15.20 -16.75
C VAL A 395 -12.27 -15.26 -15.23
N SER A 396 -13.43 -15.28 -14.57
CA SER A 396 -13.46 -15.36 -13.12
C SER A 396 -12.96 -16.72 -12.62
N HIS A 397 -12.06 -16.67 -11.64
CA HIS A 397 -11.43 -17.84 -11.02
C HIS A 397 -11.69 -17.84 -9.51
N PRO A 398 -11.95 -19.01 -8.90
CA PRO A 398 -12.20 -19.08 -7.47
C PRO A 398 -11.03 -18.50 -6.71
N THR A 399 -11.28 -17.75 -5.64
CA THR A 399 -10.18 -17.22 -4.82
C THR A 399 -9.31 -18.37 -4.32
N PHE A 400 -9.93 -19.51 -3.97
CA PHE A 400 -9.23 -20.72 -3.57
C PHE A 400 -9.41 -21.85 -4.58
N SER A 401 -8.30 -22.33 -5.15
CA SER A 401 -8.31 -23.48 -6.04
C SER A 401 -8.38 -24.80 -5.25
N GLU A 402 -8.76 -25.89 -5.93
CA GLU A 402 -8.69 -27.23 -5.32
C GLU A 402 -7.24 -27.69 -5.03
N GLU A 403 -6.26 -27.10 -5.70
CA GLU A 403 -4.84 -27.44 -5.58
C GLU A 403 -4.13 -26.66 -4.46
N GLY A 404 -4.71 -25.55 -3.99
CA GLY A 404 -4.11 -24.72 -2.96
C GLY A 404 -4.05 -25.42 -1.60
N LYS A 405 -2.99 -25.16 -0.86
CA LYS A 405 -2.63 -25.88 0.37
C LYS A 405 -2.74 -24.99 1.58
N GLU A 406 -3.41 -25.46 2.62
CA GLU A 406 -3.51 -24.79 3.91
C GLU A 406 -2.57 -25.43 4.93
N TYR A 407 -1.94 -24.59 5.73
CA TYR A 407 -1.05 -24.97 6.82
C TYR A 407 -1.51 -24.28 8.10
N ASP A 408 -1.61 -25.04 9.19
CA ASP A 408 -1.89 -24.47 10.51
C ASP A 408 -0.75 -23.50 10.89
N VAL A 409 -1.11 -22.32 11.40
CA VAL A 409 -0.16 -21.32 11.89
C VAL A 409 -0.55 -20.80 13.26
N GLU A 410 0.44 -20.34 14.01
CA GLU A 410 0.26 -19.72 15.32
C GLU A 410 0.72 -18.26 15.28
N LEU A 411 -0.14 -17.36 15.74
CA LEU A 411 0.20 -15.94 15.84
C LEU A 411 1.03 -15.67 17.09
N ARG A 412 2.08 -14.88 16.94
CA ARG A 412 2.93 -14.37 18.01
C ARG A 412 2.70 -12.88 18.19
N GLY A 413 2.63 -12.44 19.44
CA GLY A 413 2.43 -11.03 19.80
C GLY A 413 3.67 -10.47 20.51
N GLY A 414 4.13 -9.28 20.12
CA GLY A 414 5.18 -8.55 20.85
C GLY A 414 6.64 -8.89 20.50
N GLU A 415 6.87 -9.97 19.75
CA GLU A 415 8.20 -10.56 19.53
C GLU A 415 8.84 -10.22 18.17
N TRP A 416 8.43 -9.12 17.52
CA TRP A 416 8.97 -8.77 16.20
C TRP A 416 10.41 -8.24 16.28
N GLU A 417 11.32 -8.93 15.60
CA GLU A 417 12.75 -8.58 15.57
C GLU A 417 13.05 -7.43 14.60
N GLY A 418 12.28 -7.32 13.51
CA GLY A 418 12.46 -6.29 12.49
C GLY A 418 12.13 -4.87 12.94
N TRP A 419 12.31 -3.93 12.02
CA TRP A 419 11.90 -2.54 12.21
C TRP A 419 10.37 -2.42 12.20
N LEU A 420 9.85 -1.49 13.02
CA LEU A 420 8.43 -1.10 13.08
C LEU A 420 8.36 0.40 13.32
N TRP A 421 7.32 1.03 12.77
CA TRP A 421 6.97 2.43 13.04
C TRP A 421 6.04 2.60 14.27
N PHE A 422 5.57 1.48 14.85
CA PHE A 422 4.74 1.46 16.06
C PHE A 422 5.37 0.58 17.16
N PRO A 423 4.93 0.70 18.43
CA PRO A 423 5.51 -0.06 19.54
C PRO A 423 5.45 -1.57 19.33
N LYS A 424 6.61 -2.25 19.53
CA LYS A 424 6.78 -3.69 19.31
C LYS A 424 5.74 -4.57 20.01
N GLN A 425 5.25 -4.17 21.18
CA GLN A 425 4.24 -4.88 21.95
C GLN A 425 2.90 -5.12 21.21
N TYR A 426 2.62 -4.34 20.15
CA TYR A 426 1.44 -4.50 19.31
C TYR A 426 1.69 -5.28 18.03
N ALA A 427 2.92 -5.70 17.77
CA ALA A 427 3.23 -6.49 16.58
C ALA A 427 2.58 -7.87 16.68
N VAL A 428 1.79 -8.24 15.68
CA VAL A 428 1.27 -9.60 15.50
C VAL A 428 1.91 -10.19 14.26
N HIS A 429 2.53 -11.35 14.37
CA HIS A 429 3.18 -12.00 13.24
C HIS A 429 3.13 -13.51 13.34
N TYR A 430 3.55 -14.21 12.29
CA TYR A 430 3.84 -15.64 12.35
C TYR A 430 4.99 -15.98 11.41
N THR A 431 5.65 -17.11 11.69
CA THR A 431 6.70 -17.63 10.81
C THR A 431 6.10 -18.63 9.83
N ALA A 432 6.26 -18.31 8.55
CA ALA A 432 5.96 -19.16 7.43
C ALA A 432 6.81 -20.44 7.43
N ASP A 433 6.17 -21.60 7.31
CA ASP A 433 6.93 -22.83 7.04
C ASP A 433 7.39 -22.86 5.57
N ARG A 434 8.60 -22.33 5.33
CA ARG A 434 9.22 -22.32 4.00
C ARG A 434 9.38 -23.72 3.41
N SER A 435 9.48 -24.78 4.21
CA SER A 435 9.58 -26.14 3.68
C SER A 435 8.26 -26.62 3.07
N LYS A 436 7.14 -26.07 3.54
CA LYS A 436 5.79 -26.37 3.05
C LYS A 436 5.35 -25.42 1.93
N GLY A 437 5.87 -24.18 1.89
CA GLY A 437 5.56 -23.18 0.86
C GLY A 437 6.48 -23.18 -0.37
N ARG A 438 7.62 -23.89 -0.35
CA ARG A 438 8.67 -23.87 -1.40
C ARG A 438 8.30 -24.43 -2.78
N GLN A 439 7.05 -24.85 -3.01
CA GLN A 439 6.77 -25.70 -4.16
C GLN A 439 6.76 -24.98 -5.50
N GLU A 440 6.47 -23.67 -5.57
CA GLU A 440 6.58 -22.89 -6.80
C GLU A 440 6.98 -21.44 -6.46
N ASP A 441 8.07 -20.94 -7.03
CA ASP A 441 8.38 -19.52 -7.00
C ASP A 441 7.14 -18.76 -7.52
N PHE A 442 6.76 -17.65 -6.87
CA PHE A 442 5.63 -16.79 -7.24
C PHE A 442 4.19 -17.33 -6.99
N SER A 443 3.97 -18.09 -5.91
CA SER A 443 2.62 -18.43 -5.42
C SER A 443 1.89 -17.24 -4.78
N LYS A 444 0.57 -17.14 -4.94
CA LYS A 444 -0.29 -16.25 -4.13
C LYS A 444 -0.44 -16.81 -2.72
N ARG A 445 -0.31 -15.94 -1.72
CA ARG A 445 -0.36 -16.33 -0.30
C ARG A 445 -1.48 -15.61 0.45
N TYR A 446 -2.22 -16.36 1.24
CA TYR A 446 -3.33 -15.88 2.05
C TYR A 446 -3.10 -16.26 3.51
N THR A 447 -3.49 -15.41 4.44
CA THR A 447 -3.49 -15.76 5.87
C THR A 447 -4.86 -15.50 6.42
N MET A 448 -5.44 -16.45 7.14
CA MET A 448 -6.83 -16.35 7.54
C MET A 448 -7.12 -16.96 8.90
N ARG A 449 -8.10 -16.37 9.60
CA ARG A 449 -8.80 -17.03 10.70
C ARG A 449 -10.20 -17.40 10.23
N ARG A 450 -10.52 -18.69 10.24
CA ARG A 450 -11.84 -19.21 9.89
C ARG A 450 -12.81 -19.13 11.08
N PRO A 451 -14.15 -19.28 10.88
CA PRO A 451 -15.14 -19.29 11.95
C PRO A 451 -14.89 -20.32 13.07
N SER A 452 -14.13 -21.39 12.80
CA SER A 452 -13.68 -22.34 13.81
C SER A 452 -12.67 -21.77 14.82
N GLY A 453 -12.14 -20.56 14.56
CA GLY A 453 -11.05 -19.94 15.31
C GLY A 453 -9.65 -20.39 14.87
N LYS A 454 -9.55 -21.42 14.03
CA LYS A 454 -8.27 -21.90 13.50
C LYS A 454 -7.67 -20.90 12.51
N LEU A 455 -6.35 -20.81 12.57
CA LEU A 455 -5.52 -19.93 11.75
C LEU A 455 -4.80 -20.75 10.69
N TYR A 456 -4.88 -20.30 9.47
CA TYR A 456 -4.26 -20.95 8.32
C TYR A 456 -3.43 -19.97 7.51
N ASP A 457 -2.30 -20.45 7.05
CA ASP A 457 -1.57 -19.91 5.91
C ASP A 457 -1.87 -20.76 4.68
N ARG A 458 -2.30 -20.13 3.59
CA ARG A 458 -2.70 -20.82 2.37
C ARG A 458 -1.89 -20.35 1.17
N THR A 459 -1.33 -21.29 0.41
CA THR A 459 -0.61 -21.02 -0.83
C THR A 459 -1.39 -21.55 -2.03
N GLU A 460 -1.60 -20.72 -3.04
CA GLU A 460 -2.21 -21.09 -4.33
C GLU A 460 -1.13 -21.38 -5.39
N PRO A 461 -1.40 -22.31 -6.33
CA PRO A 461 -0.44 -22.64 -7.38
C PRO A 461 -0.18 -21.46 -8.33
N TYR A 462 1.01 -21.46 -8.94
CA TYR A 462 1.52 -20.39 -9.80
C TYR A 462 0.61 -20.09 -11.00
N ARG A 463 0.06 -21.14 -11.63
CA ARG A 463 -0.48 -21.08 -13.00
C ARG A 463 -1.74 -20.23 -13.16
N ASP A 464 -2.53 -20.12 -12.10
CA ASP A 464 -3.80 -19.38 -12.14
C ASP A 464 -3.62 -17.93 -11.66
N SER A 465 -2.41 -17.56 -11.21
CA SER A 465 -2.18 -16.33 -10.45
C SER A 465 -1.36 -15.27 -11.18
N ILE A 466 -0.53 -15.65 -12.16
CA ILE A 466 0.44 -14.77 -12.83
C ILE A 466 0.17 -14.68 -14.32
N LEU A 467 0.28 -13.47 -14.84
CA LEU A 467 0.26 -13.21 -16.26
C LEU A 467 1.69 -13.29 -16.78
N GLU A 468 1.91 -14.23 -17.70
CA GLU A 468 3.14 -14.32 -18.47
C GLU A 468 3.01 -13.41 -19.70
N ILE A 469 3.62 -12.22 -19.65
CA ILE A 469 3.70 -11.34 -20.81
C ILE A 469 4.73 -11.97 -21.77
N PRO A 470 4.35 -12.29 -23.02
CA PRO A 470 5.24 -12.94 -23.95
C PRO A 470 6.38 -12.00 -24.35
N THR A 471 7.58 -12.55 -24.57
CA THR A 471 8.76 -11.77 -24.99
C THR A 471 8.51 -10.91 -26.22
N THR A 472 7.63 -11.34 -27.12
CA THR A 472 7.22 -10.58 -28.31
C THR A 472 6.49 -9.27 -28.00
N ALA A 473 5.89 -9.14 -26.81
CA ALA A 473 5.21 -7.90 -26.41
C ALA A 473 6.21 -6.80 -25.99
N TYR A 474 7.43 -7.16 -25.60
CA TYR A 474 8.43 -6.22 -25.10
C TYR A 474 9.85 -6.42 -25.67
N THR A 475 9.96 -7.10 -26.81
CA THR A 475 11.21 -7.18 -27.58
C THR A 475 10.97 -6.48 -28.92
N PRO A 476 11.86 -5.56 -29.36
CA PRO A 476 11.72 -4.89 -30.65
C PRO A 476 11.59 -5.88 -31.81
N LEU A 477 10.80 -5.51 -32.83
CA LEU A 477 10.66 -6.29 -34.05
C LEU A 477 12.04 -6.49 -34.71
N GLY A 478 12.51 -7.74 -34.77
CA GLY A 478 13.79 -8.13 -35.36
C GLY A 478 14.94 -8.36 -34.39
N ALA A 479 14.77 -8.05 -33.08
CA ALA A 479 15.71 -8.49 -32.05
C ALA A 479 15.48 -9.97 -31.71
N ASP A 480 16.57 -10.72 -31.49
CA ASP A 480 16.52 -12.16 -31.20
C ASP A 480 15.80 -12.44 -29.86
N PRO A 481 14.59 -13.03 -29.87
CA PRO A 481 13.83 -13.33 -28.66
C PRO A 481 14.55 -14.34 -27.75
N VAL A 482 15.50 -15.09 -28.30
CA VAL A 482 16.29 -16.09 -27.58
C VAL A 482 17.26 -15.43 -26.60
N ARG A 483 17.70 -14.19 -26.85
CA ARG A 483 18.55 -13.43 -25.92
C ARG A 483 17.78 -12.83 -24.74
N SER A 484 16.49 -12.51 -24.91
CA SER A 484 15.64 -12.03 -23.81
C SER A 484 15.12 -13.17 -22.94
N GLY A 485 14.99 -14.40 -23.46
CA GLY A 485 15.06 -15.67 -22.70
C GLY A 485 13.94 -16.03 -21.70
N ALA A 486 13.24 -15.09 -21.10
CA ALA A 486 12.18 -15.33 -20.11
C ALA A 486 11.03 -14.31 -20.27
N SER A 487 9.79 -14.76 -20.04
CA SER A 487 8.60 -13.91 -19.99
C SER A 487 8.67 -12.91 -18.83
N LEU A 488 8.08 -11.72 -19.02
CA LEU A 488 7.83 -10.80 -17.91
C LEU A 488 6.64 -11.34 -17.10
N LEU A 489 6.83 -11.51 -15.80
CA LEU A 489 5.85 -12.08 -14.90
C LEU A 489 5.18 -10.94 -14.14
N VAL A 490 3.86 -10.83 -14.28
CA VAL A 490 3.09 -9.80 -13.58
C VAL A 490 1.89 -10.37 -12.85
N PHE A 491 1.60 -9.82 -11.68
CA PHE A 491 0.38 -10.06 -10.94
C PHE A 491 -0.60 -8.91 -11.19
N ASP A 492 -1.85 -9.25 -11.50
CA ASP A 492 -2.97 -8.31 -11.38
C ASP A 492 -3.28 -8.09 -9.89
N MET A 493 -3.40 -6.83 -9.48
CA MET A 493 -3.49 -6.38 -8.08
C MET A 493 -4.72 -5.52 -7.84
N LEU A 494 -5.14 -5.47 -6.58
CA LEU A 494 -6.28 -4.66 -6.15
C LEU A 494 -5.96 -3.16 -6.18
N TYR A 495 -4.72 -2.74 -5.90
CA TYR A 495 -4.30 -1.32 -5.96
C TYR A 495 -2.78 -1.17 -5.90
N ASN A 496 -2.33 0.03 -6.30
CA ASN A 496 -1.01 0.57 -5.97
C ASN A 496 -1.15 1.69 -4.93
N HIS A 497 -0.18 1.81 -4.03
CA HIS A 497 -0.08 2.87 -3.02
C HIS A 497 1.22 3.66 -3.20
N PHE A 498 1.12 4.96 -3.43
CA PHE A 498 2.28 5.86 -3.60
C PHE A 498 2.78 6.37 -2.27
N GLN A 499 3.31 5.48 -1.42
CA GLN A 499 3.68 5.82 -0.05
C GLN A 499 4.89 6.75 0.04
N ALA A 500 6.03 6.33 -0.50
CA ALA A 500 7.29 7.09 -0.40
C ALA A 500 7.41 8.09 -1.54
N GLU A 501 6.90 7.71 -2.71
CA GLU A 501 6.96 8.46 -3.95
C GLU A 501 6.29 9.82 -3.81
N LYS A 502 5.12 9.91 -3.17
CA LYS A 502 4.41 11.19 -2.99
C LYS A 502 5.17 12.24 -2.17
N TYR A 503 6.19 11.85 -1.40
CA TYR A 503 7.03 12.76 -0.62
C TYR A 503 8.30 13.18 -1.37
N ALA A 504 8.63 12.51 -2.47
CA ALA A 504 9.77 12.87 -3.28
C ALA A 504 9.49 14.12 -4.10
N LYS A 505 10.34 15.16 -3.97
CA LYS A 505 10.21 16.42 -4.75
C LYS A 505 10.19 16.20 -6.26
N TRP A 506 10.90 15.18 -6.73
CA TRP A 506 11.00 14.84 -8.13
C TRP A 506 9.79 14.06 -8.63
N TRP A 507 8.96 13.49 -7.75
CA TRP A 507 7.85 12.63 -8.15
C TRP A 507 6.56 13.43 -8.37
N SER A 508 5.82 13.06 -9.41
CA SER A 508 4.49 13.61 -9.70
C SER A 508 3.64 12.59 -10.45
N LEU A 509 2.33 12.74 -10.37
CA LEU A 509 1.34 12.15 -11.28
C LEU A 509 0.88 13.21 -12.29
N PRO A 510 0.29 12.79 -13.43
CA PRO A 510 -0.41 13.70 -14.33
C PRO A 510 -1.49 14.49 -13.58
N LYS A 511 -1.64 15.77 -13.92
CA LYS A 511 -2.68 16.64 -13.33
C LYS A 511 -4.08 16.18 -13.71
N ASP A 512 -4.25 15.79 -14.97
CA ASP A 512 -5.47 15.22 -15.48
C ASP A 512 -5.53 13.72 -15.10
N PRO A 513 -6.73 13.16 -14.85
CA PRO A 513 -6.85 11.74 -14.59
C PRO A 513 -6.35 10.91 -15.78
N ILE A 514 -5.66 9.81 -15.51
CA ILE A 514 -5.30 8.80 -16.52
C ILE A 514 -6.55 8.40 -17.30
N ALA A 515 -6.50 8.51 -18.62
CA ALA A 515 -7.59 8.15 -19.50
C ALA A 515 -7.76 6.63 -19.59
N ALA A 516 -8.92 6.20 -20.09
CA ALA A 516 -9.31 4.79 -20.09
C ALA A 516 -8.31 3.86 -20.80
N GLU A 517 -7.69 4.31 -21.88
CA GLU A 517 -6.78 3.52 -22.72
C GLU A 517 -5.30 3.86 -22.48
N GLU A 518 -5.01 4.74 -21.52
CA GLU A 518 -3.65 5.10 -21.15
C GLU A 518 -3.07 4.11 -20.13
N LEU A 519 -1.74 3.99 -20.14
CA LEU A 519 -0.99 3.10 -19.27
C LEU A 519 0.11 3.89 -18.55
N LEU A 520 0.00 3.97 -17.23
CA LEU A 520 1.05 4.51 -16.37
C LEU A 520 2.06 3.41 -16.06
N PHE A 521 3.28 3.55 -16.56
CA PHE A 521 4.44 2.78 -16.15
C PHE A 521 5.16 3.49 -15.00
N VAL A 522 5.55 2.73 -13.98
CA VAL A 522 6.30 3.22 -12.83
C VAL A 522 7.53 2.36 -12.59
N ASP A 523 8.68 3.02 -12.48
CA ASP A 523 9.88 2.50 -11.83
C ASP A 523 10.16 3.35 -10.58
N ARG A 524 9.93 2.77 -9.40
CA ARG A 524 10.02 3.49 -8.12
C ARG A 524 11.37 4.18 -7.87
N GLU A 525 12.43 3.74 -8.54
CA GLU A 525 13.77 4.36 -8.41
C GLU A 525 14.03 5.46 -9.44
N ASN A 526 13.45 5.33 -10.63
CA ASN A 526 13.85 6.12 -11.81
C ASN A 526 12.80 7.10 -12.30
N GLY A 527 11.50 6.86 -12.05
CA GLY A 527 10.48 7.69 -12.67
C GLY A 527 9.12 7.05 -12.91
N ALA A 528 8.27 7.84 -13.54
CA ALA A 528 6.98 7.41 -14.09
C ALA A 528 6.82 7.93 -15.51
N GLN A 529 6.14 7.15 -16.34
CA GLN A 529 5.77 7.54 -17.69
C GLN A 529 4.32 7.16 -17.94
N LEU A 530 3.55 8.07 -18.53
CA LEU A 530 2.22 7.80 -19.04
C LEU A 530 2.29 7.59 -20.55
N TRP A 531 1.78 6.46 -21.01
CA TRP A 531 1.73 6.10 -22.41
C TRP A 531 0.29 6.16 -22.93
N ASP A 532 0.12 6.73 -24.11
CA ASP A 532 -1.14 6.64 -24.85
C ASP A 532 -1.27 5.26 -25.53
N PRO A 533 -2.43 4.94 -26.17
CA PRO A 533 -2.65 3.63 -26.80
C PRO A 533 -1.66 3.31 -27.93
N THR A 534 -1.06 4.33 -28.52
CA THR A 534 -0.08 4.21 -29.59
C THR A 534 1.34 4.01 -29.07
N GLY A 535 1.52 4.03 -27.74
CA GLY A 535 2.79 3.90 -27.06
C GLY A 535 3.56 5.22 -26.93
N LYS A 536 2.98 6.36 -27.31
CA LYS A 536 3.62 7.67 -27.16
C LYS A 536 3.64 8.08 -25.68
N ILE A 537 4.78 8.59 -25.21
CA ILE A 537 4.88 9.20 -23.87
C ILE A 537 4.19 10.56 -23.92
N ILE A 538 3.18 10.75 -23.08
CA ILE A 538 2.40 11.99 -22.95
C ILE A 538 2.61 12.68 -21.59
N PHE A 539 3.22 11.97 -20.64
CA PHE A 539 3.69 12.52 -19.37
C PHE A 539 4.91 11.71 -18.91
N GLU A 540 5.90 12.38 -18.34
CA GLU A 540 7.11 11.74 -17.82
C GLU A 540 7.62 12.51 -16.60
N VAL A 541 8.16 11.74 -15.66
CA VAL A 541 8.86 12.22 -14.48
C VAL A 541 10.11 11.36 -14.30
N THR A 542 11.29 11.97 -14.18
CA THR A 542 12.56 11.26 -14.02
C THR A 542 13.30 11.66 -12.75
N SER A 543 14.07 10.72 -12.18
CA SER A 543 14.90 10.97 -10.99
C SER A 543 16.09 11.90 -11.26
N GLU A 544 16.46 12.15 -12.51
CA GLU A 544 17.52 13.11 -12.89
C GLU A 544 17.13 14.58 -12.61
N SER A 545 15.84 14.83 -12.37
CA SER A 545 15.35 16.10 -11.82
C SER A 545 15.61 16.26 -10.31
N LYS A 546 16.27 15.29 -9.67
CA LYS A 546 16.84 15.50 -8.33
C LYS A 546 17.72 16.74 -8.41
N PRO A 547 17.48 17.79 -7.61
CA PRO A 547 18.48 18.82 -7.44
C PRO A 547 19.74 18.08 -7.00
N THR A 548 20.75 18.07 -7.85
CA THR A 548 22.09 17.73 -7.39
C THR A 548 22.35 18.73 -6.31
N ASP A 549 22.41 18.30 -5.06
CA ASP A 549 23.09 19.02 -4.01
C ASP A 549 24.59 19.02 -4.41
N THR A 550 24.91 19.79 -5.45
CA THR A 550 26.24 20.31 -5.70
C THR A 550 26.49 21.27 -4.54
N ILE A 551 26.96 20.71 -3.45
CA ILE A 551 27.81 21.44 -2.51
C ILE A 551 29.03 21.81 -3.35
N SER A 552 29.03 23.03 -3.90
CA SER A 552 30.26 23.66 -4.37
C SER A 552 31.20 23.78 -3.16
N PRO A 553 32.49 23.46 -3.34
CA PRO A 553 33.46 23.32 -2.25
C PRO A 553 33.64 24.59 -1.41
#